data_AF-A0A6C1B9G6-F1
#
_entry.id   AF-A0A6C1B9G6-F1
#
_cell.length_a   1.000
_cell.length_b   1.000
_cell.length_c   1.000
_cell.angle_alpha   90.00
_cell.angle_beta   90.00
_cell.angle_gamma   90.00
#
_symmetry.space_group_name_H-M   'P 1'
#
loop_
_entity.id
_entity.type
_entity.pdbx_description
1 polymer ?
#
loop_
_entity_poly.entity_id
_entity_poly.type
_entity_poly.pdbx_seq_one_letter_code
_entity_poly.pdbx_strand_id
1 'polypeptide(L)'
;MTDPFLITMAVLAVIIVGISKSGFGAAFGNLAVPLVALATAPAHAVALLLPSLMVMDVIGLVVFRRRVDVALLKRMIPAGLAGIAIGALTFRSVSVAGLKLTLGVLAVLFVLQRWSGIANRLHAAASERTDRWLGRFWSLVSGVTSFIAHAGGPPLSMYLIPRQMDRVMYVGTSAVFFAVINASKWVPYVWLDLFPMETLKAGLALALVSPVGYWLGLRSLRWFDGPRFYRVIELALLLSGLKLIWDGC
;
A
#
# COMPACT_ATOMS: atom_id res chain seq x y z
N MET A 1 17.82 6.21 15.04
CA MET A 1 17.51 4.77 14.96
C MET A 1 18.75 3.97 15.30
N THR A 2 18.77 3.30 16.45
CA THR A 2 19.89 2.44 16.87
C THR A 2 19.47 0.99 17.10
N ASP A 3 18.17 0.69 17.17
CA ASP A 3 17.65 -0.67 17.29
C ASP A 3 17.87 -1.48 15.99
N PRO A 4 18.71 -2.52 16.00
CA PRO A 4 18.98 -3.35 14.83
C PRO A 4 17.74 -4.09 14.32
N PHE A 5 16.79 -4.44 15.20
CA PHE A 5 15.59 -5.17 14.80
C PHE A 5 14.66 -4.28 13.97
N LEU A 6 14.38 -3.06 14.44
CA LEU A 6 13.61 -2.08 13.68
C LEU A 6 14.26 -1.74 12.33
N ILE A 7 15.59 -1.54 12.28
CA ILE A 7 16.30 -1.26 11.03
C ILE A 7 16.11 -2.40 10.03
N THR A 8 16.28 -3.65 10.49
CA THR A 8 16.13 -4.83 9.64
C THR A 8 14.70 -4.94 9.09
N MET A 9 13.68 -4.78 9.94
CA MET A 9 12.29 -4.82 9.50
C MET A 9 11.97 -3.68 8.52
N ALA A 10 12.48 -2.48 8.77
CA ALA A 10 12.25 -1.33 7.89
C ALA A 10 12.93 -1.49 6.52
N VAL A 11 14.17 -1.97 6.47
CA VAL A 11 14.87 -2.23 5.21
C VAL A 11 14.17 -3.33 4.41
N LEU A 12 13.79 -4.44 5.06
CA LEU A 12 13.03 -5.51 4.41
C LEU A 12 11.69 -5.00 3.87
N ALA A 13 10.96 -4.22 4.67
CA ALA A 13 9.71 -3.60 4.26
C ALA A 13 9.91 -2.68 3.04
N VAL A 14 10.92 -1.81 3.04
CA VAL A 14 11.25 -0.93 1.91
C VAL A 14 11.57 -1.74 0.64
N ILE A 15 12.32 -2.83 0.74
CA ILE A 15 12.61 -3.70 -0.40
C ILE A 15 11.33 -4.34 -0.94
N ILE A 16 10.48 -4.89 -0.06
CA ILE A 16 9.21 -5.52 -0.44
C ILE A 16 8.29 -4.51 -1.13
N VAL A 17 8.18 -3.29 -0.60
CA VAL A 17 7.39 -2.22 -1.20
C VAL A 17 7.95 -1.81 -2.56
N GLY A 18 9.28 -1.67 -2.66
CA GLY A 18 9.96 -1.35 -3.92
C GLY A 18 9.64 -2.38 -5.00
N ILE A 19 9.76 -3.67 -4.67
CA ILE A 19 9.37 -4.77 -5.56
C ILE A 19 7.89 -4.67 -5.93
N SER A 20 7.03 -4.42 -4.95
CA SER A 20 5.58 -4.32 -5.17
C SER A 20 5.18 -3.19 -6.14
N LYS A 21 5.86 -2.03 -6.06
CA LYS A 21 5.55 -0.82 -6.86
C LYS A 21 6.23 -0.80 -8.23
N SER A 22 7.16 -1.71 -8.51
CA SER A 22 7.91 -1.74 -9.78
C SER A 22 7.18 -2.42 -10.94
N GLY A 23 6.03 -3.06 -10.70
CA GLY A 23 5.31 -3.78 -11.76
C GLY A 23 4.33 -4.85 -11.29
N PHE A 24 4.30 -5.16 -9.99
CA PHE A 24 3.39 -6.13 -9.39
C PHE A 24 2.10 -5.49 -8.82
N GLY A 25 1.73 -4.29 -9.27
CA GLY A 25 0.42 -3.71 -8.98
C GLY A 25 0.14 -3.40 -7.51
N ALA A 26 1.18 -3.10 -6.72
CA ALA A 26 1.08 -2.91 -5.26
C ALA A 26 0.68 -4.16 -4.46
N ALA A 27 0.69 -5.36 -5.06
CA ALA A 27 0.22 -6.60 -4.45
C ALA A 27 0.91 -6.98 -3.12
N PHE A 28 2.16 -6.58 -2.91
CA PHE A 28 2.94 -6.95 -1.71
C PHE A 28 3.23 -5.77 -0.79
N GLY A 29 2.79 -4.56 -1.13
CA GLY A 29 3.11 -3.34 -0.38
C GLY A 29 2.46 -3.33 1.01
N ASN A 30 1.35 -4.06 1.16
CA ASN A 30 0.55 -4.12 2.38
C ASN A 30 1.24 -4.84 3.53
N LEU A 31 2.33 -5.56 3.25
CA LEU A 31 3.19 -6.20 4.25
C LEU A 31 4.05 -5.23 5.03
N ALA A 32 4.38 -4.09 4.43
CA ALA A 32 5.44 -3.22 4.92
C ALA A 32 5.14 -2.69 6.32
N VAL A 33 3.93 -2.16 6.50
CA VAL A 33 3.51 -1.57 7.77
C VAL A 33 3.34 -2.65 8.84
N PRO A 34 2.64 -3.78 8.60
CA PRO A 34 2.60 -4.89 9.54
C PRO A 34 3.97 -5.39 10.00
N LEU A 35 4.92 -5.56 9.07
CA LEU A 35 6.27 -6.02 9.38
C LEU A 35 7.03 -5.03 10.28
N VAL A 36 7.00 -3.74 9.95
CA VAL A 36 7.67 -2.70 10.75
C VAL A 36 6.97 -2.52 12.10
N ALA A 37 5.64 -2.66 12.15
CA ALA A 37 4.85 -2.60 13.39
C ALA A 37 5.11 -3.77 14.35
N LEU A 38 5.86 -4.80 13.93
CA LEU A 38 6.39 -5.81 14.87
C LEU A 38 7.48 -5.22 15.78
N ALA A 39 8.19 -4.18 15.32
CA ALA A 39 9.33 -3.57 16.01
C ALA A 39 9.03 -2.18 16.59
N THR A 40 7.93 -1.54 16.20
CA THR A 40 7.57 -0.18 16.68
C THR A 40 6.06 0.04 16.68
N ALA A 41 5.61 1.20 17.16
CA ALA A 41 4.20 1.59 17.12
C ALA A 41 3.70 1.71 15.65
N PRO A 42 2.46 1.29 15.34
CA PRO A 42 1.88 1.41 14.00
C PRO A 42 1.97 2.82 13.39
N ALA A 43 1.73 3.85 14.20
CA ALA A 43 1.82 5.25 13.77
C ALA A 43 3.25 5.65 13.36
N HIS A 44 4.26 5.15 14.09
CA HIS A 44 5.67 5.34 13.72
C HIS A 44 5.97 4.60 12.41
N ALA A 45 5.51 3.35 12.26
CA ALA A 45 5.77 2.54 11.07
C ALA A 45 5.27 3.20 9.78
N VAL A 46 4.06 3.75 9.77
CA VAL A 46 3.52 4.46 8.59
C VAL A 46 4.30 5.76 8.29
N ALA A 47 4.65 6.54 9.32
CA ALA A 47 5.44 7.75 9.13
C ALA A 47 6.84 7.45 8.59
N LEU A 48 7.50 6.43 9.14
CA LEU A 48 8.84 6.00 8.75
C LEU A 48 8.93 5.59 7.27
N LEU A 49 7.88 4.94 6.75
CA LEU A 49 7.86 4.41 5.38
C LEU A 49 7.39 5.42 4.32
N LEU A 50 6.75 6.53 4.71
CA LEU A 50 6.21 7.49 3.74
C LEU A 50 7.28 8.11 2.82
N PRO A 51 8.47 8.55 3.31
CA PRO A 51 9.51 9.09 2.44
C PRO A 51 10.00 8.08 1.39
N SER A 52 10.15 6.82 1.76
CA SER A 52 10.49 5.72 0.84
C SER A 52 9.41 5.53 -0.23
N LEU A 53 8.12 5.55 0.16
CA LEU A 53 7.01 5.46 -0.77
C LEU A 53 7.02 6.59 -1.79
N MET A 54 7.32 7.82 -1.37
CA MET A 54 7.40 8.99 -2.24
C MET A 54 8.50 8.84 -3.29
N VAL A 55 9.70 8.39 -2.90
CA VAL A 55 10.80 8.14 -3.85
C VAL A 55 10.37 7.10 -4.89
N MET A 56 9.76 6.00 -4.45
CA MET A 56 9.27 4.96 -5.37
C MET A 56 8.13 5.45 -6.27
N ASP A 57 7.26 6.34 -5.77
CA ASP A 57 6.21 6.96 -6.58
C ASP A 57 6.79 7.85 -7.67
N VAL A 58 7.82 8.66 -7.36
CA VAL A 58 8.52 9.47 -8.36
C VAL A 58 9.13 8.58 -9.44
N ILE A 59 9.80 7.49 -9.06
CA ILE A 59 10.35 6.53 -10.02
C ILE A 59 9.22 5.94 -10.89
N GLY A 60 8.11 5.50 -10.27
CA GLY A 60 6.97 4.95 -10.99
C GLY A 60 6.32 5.94 -11.96
N LEU A 61 6.16 7.20 -11.57
CA LEU A 61 5.69 8.27 -12.44
C LEU A 61 6.62 8.41 -13.65
N VAL A 62 7.94 8.46 -13.45
CA VAL A 62 8.91 8.60 -14.55
C VAL A 62 8.88 7.40 -15.49
N VAL A 63 8.86 6.18 -14.95
CA VAL A 63 8.90 4.92 -15.72
C VAL A 63 7.61 4.70 -16.51
N PHE A 64 6.44 4.97 -15.91
CA PHE A 64 5.14 4.59 -16.49
C PHE A 64 4.31 5.76 -17.03
N ARG A 65 4.83 7.01 -17.05
CA ARG A 65 4.12 8.23 -17.49
C ARG A 65 3.36 8.14 -18.82
N ARG A 66 3.79 7.27 -19.75
CA ARG A 66 3.17 7.13 -21.09
C ARG A 66 2.00 6.14 -21.14
N ARG A 67 1.76 5.35 -20.09
CA ARG A 67 0.75 4.28 -20.06
C ARG A 67 -0.18 4.47 -18.86
N VAL A 68 -1.03 5.49 -18.96
CA VAL A 68 -1.91 5.93 -17.87
C VAL A 68 -3.30 6.19 -18.41
N ASP A 69 -4.33 5.67 -17.74
CA ASP A 69 -5.72 6.04 -18.00
C ASP A 69 -6.12 7.27 -17.18
N VAL A 70 -6.00 8.44 -17.80
CA VAL A 70 -6.30 9.74 -17.17
C VAL A 70 -7.80 9.91 -16.88
N ALA A 71 -8.68 9.36 -17.73
CA ALA A 71 -10.12 9.48 -17.54
C ALA A 71 -10.57 8.71 -16.30
N LEU A 72 -10.00 7.53 -16.09
CA LEU A 72 -10.21 6.70 -14.91
C LEU A 72 -9.67 7.40 -13.64
N LEU A 73 -8.45 7.95 -13.70
CA LEU A 73 -7.85 8.70 -12.59
C LEU A 73 -8.68 9.89 -12.13
N LYS A 74 -9.24 10.68 -13.06
CA LYS A 74 -10.11 11.82 -12.72
C LYS A 74 -11.32 11.42 -11.87
N ARG A 75 -11.77 10.16 -11.98
CA ARG A 75 -12.89 9.61 -11.19
C ARG A 75 -12.41 9.03 -9.85
N MET A 76 -11.25 8.39 -9.84
CA MET A 76 -10.71 7.68 -8.69
C MET A 76 -10.04 8.61 -7.67
N ILE A 77 -9.23 9.57 -8.13
CA ILE A 77 -8.45 10.46 -7.27
C ILE A 77 -9.35 11.21 -6.28
N PRO A 78 -10.46 11.86 -6.67
CA PRO A 78 -11.30 12.58 -5.71
C PRO A 78 -11.84 11.68 -4.60
N ALA A 79 -12.28 10.46 -4.93
CA ALA A 79 -12.77 9.50 -3.97
C ALA A 79 -11.64 8.97 -3.06
N GLY A 80 -10.45 8.72 -3.60
CA GLY A 80 -9.29 8.33 -2.81
C GLY A 80 -8.82 9.44 -1.86
N LEU A 81 -8.83 10.69 -2.30
CA LEU A 81 -8.53 11.84 -1.43
C LEU A 81 -9.58 12.00 -0.33
N ALA A 82 -10.86 11.78 -0.62
CA ALA A 82 -11.90 11.72 0.41
C ALA A 82 -11.63 10.59 1.41
N GLY A 83 -11.17 9.42 0.95
CA GLY A 83 -10.72 8.34 1.81
C GLY A 83 -9.54 8.71 2.70
N ILE A 84 -8.56 9.45 2.18
CA ILE A 84 -7.44 9.99 2.96
C ILE A 84 -7.93 10.96 4.03
N ALA A 85 -8.86 11.86 3.70
CA ALA A 85 -9.46 12.77 4.66
C ALA A 85 -10.21 12.01 5.77
N ILE A 86 -11.02 10.99 5.43
CA ILE A 86 -11.71 10.14 6.41
C ILE A 86 -10.69 9.43 7.31
N GLY A 87 -9.64 8.86 6.72
CA GLY A 87 -8.57 8.21 7.47
C GLY A 87 -7.88 9.17 8.43
N ALA A 88 -7.56 10.39 7.99
CA ALA A 88 -6.93 11.42 8.80
C ALA A 88 -7.81 11.87 9.98
N LEU A 89 -9.10 12.10 9.71
CA LEU A 89 -10.05 12.55 10.74
C LEU A 89 -10.33 11.46 11.78
N THR A 90 -10.32 10.20 11.38
CA THR A 90 -10.58 9.08 12.31
C THR A 90 -9.34 8.58 13.02
N PHE A 91 -8.13 8.87 12.52
CA PHE A 91 -6.88 8.31 13.04
C PHE A 91 -6.64 8.56 14.53
N ARG A 92 -6.90 9.78 15.03
CA ARG A 92 -6.73 10.11 16.47
C ARG A 92 -7.67 9.34 17.38
N SER A 93 -8.80 8.89 16.86
CA SER A 93 -9.83 8.17 17.62
C SER A 93 -9.54 6.68 17.74
N VAL A 94 -8.53 6.15 17.05
CA VAL A 94 -8.17 4.74 17.08
C VAL A 94 -7.03 4.53 18.08
N SER A 95 -7.25 3.67 19.07
CA SER A 95 -6.21 3.29 20.03
C SER A 95 -5.06 2.54 19.34
N VAL A 96 -3.89 2.45 19.98
CA VAL A 96 -2.76 1.66 19.47
C VAL A 96 -3.18 0.20 19.22
N ALA A 97 -3.95 -0.39 20.14
CA ALA A 97 -4.51 -1.73 19.97
C ALA A 97 -5.46 -1.80 18.76
N GLY A 98 -6.34 -0.80 18.58
CA GLY A 98 -7.22 -0.70 17.41
C GLY A 98 -6.46 -0.58 16.09
N LEU A 99 -5.33 0.15 16.06
CA LEU A 99 -4.46 0.22 14.88
C LEU A 99 -3.81 -1.12 14.59
N LYS A 100 -3.28 -1.83 15.60
CA LYS A 100 -2.73 -3.18 15.42
C LYS A 100 -3.79 -4.15 14.91
N LEU A 101 -4.99 -4.16 15.52
CA LEU A 101 -6.11 -4.98 15.09
C LEU A 101 -6.50 -4.68 13.64
N THR A 102 -6.62 -3.40 13.28
CA THR A 102 -6.96 -2.97 11.91
C THR A 102 -5.92 -3.44 10.90
N LEU A 103 -4.63 -3.26 11.21
CA LEU A 103 -3.53 -3.75 10.38
C LEU A 103 -3.57 -5.27 10.22
N GLY A 104 -3.80 -5.99 11.31
CA GLY A 104 -3.87 -7.44 11.33
C GLY A 104 -5.04 -7.99 10.53
N VAL A 105 -6.23 -7.42 10.71
CA VAL A 105 -7.43 -7.78 9.94
C VAL A 105 -7.24 -7.49 8.45
N LEU A 106 -6.71 -6.32 8.08
CA LEU A 106 -6.45 -5.99 6.68
C LEU A 106 -5.44 -6.95 6.03
N ALA A 107 -4.39 -7.34 6.76
CA ALA A 107 -3.41 -8.32 6.32
C ALA A 107 -4.05 -9.69 6.04
N VAL A 108 -4.84 -10.21 6.99
CA VAL A 108 -5.53 -11.51 6.85
C VAL A 108 -6.56 -11.47 5.72
N LEU A 109 -7.42 -10.45 5.69
CA LEU A 109 -8.45 -10.30 4.66
C LEU A 109 -7.84 -10.25 3.26
N PHE A 110 -6.68 -9.60 3.10
CA PHE A 110 -6.00 -9.57 1.81
C PHE A 110 -5.53 -10.95 1.35
N VAL A 111 -4.93 -11.74 2.25
CA VAL A 111 -4.49 -13.11 1.93
C VAL A 111 -5.70 -13.97 1.54
N LEU A 112 -6.78 -13.92 2.33
CA LEU A 112 -8.01 -14.66 2.06
C LEU A 112 -8.67 -14.26 0.75
N GLN A 113 -8.72 -12.96 0.46
CA GLN A 113 -9.26 -12.43 -0.79
C GLN A 113 -8.47 -12.94 -2.01
N ARG A 114 -7.14 -12.99 -1.89
CA ARG A 114 -6.26 -13.49 -2.95
C ARG A 114 -6.42 -14.99 -3.18
N TRP A 115 -6.57 -15.77 -2.11
CA TRP A 115 -6.78 -17.23 -2.20
C TRP A 115 -8.15 -17.61 -2.72
N SER A 116 -9.19 -16.84 -2.37
CA SER A 116 -10.57 -17.13 -2.74
C SER A 116 -10.91 -16.80 -4.20
N GLY A 117 -10.12 -15.94 -4.87
CA GLY A 117 -10.36 -15.53 -6.26
C GLY A 117 -11.67 -14.76 -6.47
N ILE A 118 -12.34 -14.33 -5.39
CA ILE A 118 -13.67 -13.69 -5.41
C ILE A 118 -13.69 -12.42 -6.26
N ALA A 119 -12.57 -11.69 -6.32
CA ALA A 119 -12.42 -10.49 -7.13
C ALA A 119 -12.78 -10.70 -8.61
N ASN A 120 -12.48 -11.89 -9.16
CA ASN A 120 -12.78 -12.23 -10.55
C ASN A 120 -14.27 -12.51 -10.79
N ARG A 121 -15.02 -12.91 -9.75
CA ARG A 121 -16.43 -13.32 -9.87
C ARG A 121 -17.42 -12.16 -9.74
N LEU A 122 -17.12 -11.16 -8.89
CA LEU A 122 -18.04 -10.06 -8.59
C LEU A 122 -18.23 -9.05 -9.74
N HIS A 123 -17.30 -8.96 -10.68
CA HIS A 123 -17.33 -7.95 -11.73
C HIS A 123 -17.94 -8.42 -13.05
N ALA A 124 -18.01 -9.73 -13.30
CA ALA A 124 -18.59 -10.30 -14.52
C ALA A 124 -20.10 -9.97 -14.71
N ALA A 125 -20.74 -9.37 -13.70
CA ALA A 125 -22.17 -9.06 -13.67
C ALA A 125 -22.50 -7.55 -13.56
N ALA A 126 -21.52 -6.63 -13.61
CA ALA A 126 -21.74 -5.21 -13.35
C ALA A 126 -22.09 -4.39 -14.62
N SER A 127 -23.13 -3.54 -14.56
CA SER A 127 -23.43 -2.55 -15.62
C SER A 127 -22.49 -1.33 -15.55
N GLU A 128 -22.39 -0.54 -16.64
CA GLU A 128 -21.54 0.66 -16.69
C GLU A 128 -21.79 1.69 -15.57
N ARG A 129 -23.04 1.81 -15.09
CA ARG A 129 -23.37 2.75 -14.00
C ARG A 129 -22.91 2.20 -12.65
N THR A 130 -23.13 0.90 -12.41
CA THR A 130 -22.68 0.19 -11.22
C THR A 130 -21.16 0.23 -11.12
N ASP A 131 -20.50 0.04 -12.26
CA ASP A 131 -19.06 0.11 -12.41
C ASP A 131 -18.47 1.47 -11.97
N ARG A 132 -19.04 2.61 -12.39
CA ARG A 132 -18.58 3.93 -11.92
C ARG A 132 -18.67 4.12 -10.41
N TRP A 133 -19.72 3.59 -9.78
CA TRP A 133 -19.89 3.65 -8.33
C TRP A 133 -18.92 2.74 -7.59
N LEU A 134 -18.70 1.53 -8.10
CA LEU A 134 -17.68 0.61 -7.59
C LEU A 134 -16.30 1.27 -7.63
N GLY A 135 -15.99 2.04 -8.66
CA GLY A 135 -14.72 2.77 -8.75
C GLY A 135 -14.52 3.80 -7.67
N ARG A 136 -15.55 4.60 -7.39
CA ARG A 136 -15.52 5.58 -6.30
C ARG A 136 -15.41 4.89 -4.96
N PHE A 137 -16.22 3.86 -4.72
CA PHE A 137 -16.22 3.10 -3.47
C PHE A 137 -14.85 2.49 -3.20
N TRP A 138 -14.30 1.73 -4.13
CA TRP A 138 -12.99 1.08 -3.96
C TRP A 138 -11.83 2.06 -3.89
N SER A 139 -11.92 3.21 -4.57
CA SER A 139 -10.93 4.29 -4.43
C SER A 139 -10.99 4.94 -3.05
N LEU A 140 -12.20 5.15 -2.50
CA LEU A 140 -12.38 5.66 -1.13
C LEU A 140 -11.81 4.69 -0.10
N VAL A 141 -12.16 3.40 -0.19
CA VAL A 141 -11.61 2.36 0.68
C VAL A 141 -10.09 2.27 0.54
N SER A 142 -9.57 2.41 -0.69
CA SER A 142 -8.13 2.49 -0.95
C SER A 142 -7.50 3.70 -0.23
N GLY A 143 -8.12 4.87 -0.27
CA GLY A 143 -7.66 6.06 0.46
C GLY A 143 -7.59 5.84 1.97
N VAL A 144 -8.66 5.34 2.58
CA VAL A 144 -8.73 5.08 4.04
C VAL A 144 -7.66 4.09 4.48
N THR A 145 -7.60 2.92 3.82
CA THR A 145 -6.64 1.87 4.13
C THR A 145 -5.19 2.29 3.82
N SER A 146 -4.99 3.11 2.78
CA SER A 146 -3.69 3.71 2.47
C SER A 146 -3.23 4.68 3.56
N PHE A 147 -4.15 5.46 4.15
CA PHE A 147 -3.84 6.35 5.26
C PHE A 147 -3.38 5.59 6.50
N ILE A 148 -4.19 4.62 6.92
CA ILE A 148 -4.01 3.89 8.20
C ILE A 148 -2.82 2.93 8.13
N ALA A 149 -2.61 2.30 6.97
CA ALA A 149 -1.79 1.09 6.87
C ALA A 149 -0.87 1.06 5.65
N HIS A 150 -0.90 2.11 4.81
CA HIS A 150 -0.34 2.05 3.45
C HIS A 150 -0.86 0.86 2.63
N ALA A 151 -2.03 0.34 3.00
CA ALA A 151 -2.63 -0.86 2.44
C ALA A 151 -3.71 -0.53 1.40
N GLY A 152 -3.50 0.51 0.60
CA GLY A 152 -4.48 0.95 -0.41
C GLY A 152 -4.51 0.07 -1.66
N GLY A 153 -3.49 -0.76 -1.90
CA GLY A 153 -3.35 -1.62 -3.07
C GLY A 153 -4.53 -2.56 -3.31
N PRO A 154 -4.95 -3.37 -2.30
CA PRO A 154 -6.00 -4.35 -2.46
C PRO A 154 -7.36 -3.78 -2.82
N PRO A 155 -7.88 -2.75 -2.11
CA PRO A 155 -9.12 -2.11 -2.51
C PRO A 155 -9.04 -1.56 -3.93
N LEU A 156 -7.92 -0.95 -4.32
CA LEU A 156 -7.73 -0.46 -5.68
C LEU A 156 -7.79 -1.61 -6.71
N SER A 157 -7.14 -2.73 -6.39
CA SER A 157 -7.08 -3.92 -7.25
C SER A 157 -8.45 -4.57 -7.45
N MET A 158 -9.36 -4.49 -6.47
CA MET A 158 -10.74 -4.98 -6.60
C MET A 158 -11.52 -4.30 -7.73
N TYR A 159 -11.14 -3.07 -8.06
CA TYR A 159 -11.76 -2.30 -9.13
C TYR A 159 -11.00 -2.38 -10.46
N LEU A 160 -9.67 -2.41 -10.41
CA LEU A 160 -8.82 -2.34 -11.60
C LEU A 160 -8.52 -3.72 -12.23
N ILE A 161 -8.33 -4.79 -11.44
CA ILE A 161 -8.04 -6.12 -11.99
C ILE A 161 -9.17 -6.63 -12.88
N PRO A 162 -10.46 -6.55 -12.47
CA PRO A 162 -11.53 -7.12 -13.28
C PRO A 162 -11.79 -6.39 -14.60
N ARG A 163 -11.24 -5.18 -14.78
CA ARG A 163 -11.29 -4.42 -16.05
C ARG A 163 -10.41 -4.99 -17.14
N GLN A 164 -9.58 -5.99 -16.82
CA GLN A 164 -8.65 -6.62 -17.77
C GLN A 164 -7.79 -5.59 -18.53
N MET A 165 -7.38 -4.51 -17.84
CA MET A 165 -6.49 -3.51 -18.42
C MET A 165 -5.18 -4.16 -18.84
N ASP A 166 -4.55 -3.63 -19.90
CA ASP A 166 -3.15 -3.97 -20.19
C ASP A 166 -2.29 -3.80 -18.94
N ARG A 167 -1.41 -4.76 -18.66
CA ARG A 167 -0.59 -4.81 -17.43
C ARG A 167 0.18 -3.50 -17.22
N VAL A 168 0.74 -2.92 -18.29
CA VAL A 168 1.51 -1.68 -18.20
C VAL A 168 0.61 -0.49 -17.88
N MET A 169 -0.60 -0.46 -18.46
CA MET A 169 -1.59 0.57 -18.15
C MET A 169 -2.13 0.46 -16.72
N TYR A 170 -2.34 -0.76 -16.21
CA TYR A 170 -2.71 -1.00 -14.81
C TYR A 170 -1.64 -0.49 -13.84
N VAL A 171 -0.37 -0.82 -14.09
CA VAL A 171 0.75 -0.38 -13.28
C VAL A 171 0.91 1.14 -13.33
N GLY A 172 0.87 1.75 -14.53
CA GLY A 172 1.00 3.20 -14.69
C GLY A 172 -0.15 3.97 -14.06
N THR A 173 -1.39 3.51 -14.23
CA THR A 173 -2.57 4.13 -13.59
C THR A 173 -2.49 4.03 -12.07
N SER A 174 -2.09 2.86 -11.54
CA SER A 174 -1.91 2.67 -10.09
C SER A 174 -0.77 3.53 -9.55
N ALA A 175 0.34 3.70 -10.29
CA ALA A 175 1.47 4.53 -9.89
C ALA A 175 1.05 6.00 -9.76
N VAL A 176 0.30 6.55 -10.74
CA VAL A 176 -0.20 7.92 -10.64
C VAL A 176 -1.20 8.08 -9.50
N PHE A 177 -2.12 7.13 -9.33
CA PHE A 177 -3.07 7.14 -8.22
C PHE A 177 -2.33 7.17 -6.88
N PHE A 178 -1.43 6.23 -6.61
CA PHE A 178 -0.71 6.17 -5.34
C PHE A 178 0.28 7.32 -5.14
N ALA A 179 0.86 7.88 -6.20
CA ALA A 179 1.67 9.08 -6.07
C ALA A 179 0.86 10.25 -5.51
N VAL A 180 -0.35 10.48 -6.02
CA VAL A 180 -1.25 11.53 -5.52
C VAL A 180 -1.72 11.22 -4.09
N ILE A 181 -2.11 9.98 -3.84
CA ILE A 181 -2.59 9.53 -2.52
C ILE A 181 -1.49 9.56 -1.46
N ASN A 182 -0.25 9.26 -1.79
CA ASN A 182 0.86 9.31 -0.83
C ASN A 182 1.35 10.74 -0.63
N ALA A 183 1.39 11.56 -1.69
CA ALA A 183 1.69 12.98 -1.57
C ALA A 183 0.71 13.70 -0.65
N SER A 184 -0.59 13.38 -0.76
CA SER A 184 -1.62 14.02 0.08
C SER A 184 -1.54 13.66 1.56
N LYS A 185 -0.81 12.60 1.95
CA LYS A 185 -0.65 12.21 3.36
C LYS A 185 0.27 13.13 4.16
N TRP A 186 1.15 13.89 3.50
CA TRP A 186 2.11 14.75 4.20
C TRP A 186 1.42 15.76 5.12
N VAL A 187 0.40 16.44 4.60
CA VAL A 187 -0.36 17.45 5.36
C VAL A 187 -1.02 16.84 6.62
N PRO A 188 -1.87 15.80 6.51
CA PRO A 188 -2.46 15.18 7.69
C PRO A 188 -1.43 14.50 8.60
N TYR A 189 -0.33 13.92 8.10
CA TYR A 189 0.69 13.33 8.96
C TYR A 189 1.43 14.39 9.81
N VAL A 190 1.70 15.56 9.23
CA VAL A 190 2.21 16.71 9.98
C VAL A 190 1.17 17.18 11.00
N TRP A 191 -0.10 17.32 10.61
CA TRP A 191 -1.19 17.72 11.51
C TRP A 191 -1.44 16.73 12.65
N LEU A 192 -1.14 15.45 12.45
CA LEU A 192 -1.24 14.38 13.46
C LEU A 192 0.05 14.21 14.27
N ASP A 193 1.05 15.09 14.10
CA ASP A 193 2.35 15.03 14.78
C ASP A 193 3.11 13.71 14.57
N LEU A 194 2.90 13.06 13.42
CA LEU A 194 3.52 11.77 13.09
C LEU A 194 4.97 11.91 12.57
N PHE A 195 5.43 13.14 12.34
CA PHE A 195 6.77 13.43 11.83
C PHE A 195 7.65 14.16 12.86
N PRO A 196 8.00 13.54 14.00
CA PRO A 196 9.12 14.05 14.77
C PRO A 196 10.39 13.99 13.90
N MET A 197 11.28 14.96 14.10
CA MET A 197 12.48 15.14 13.28
C MET A 197 13.33 13.86 13.16
N GLU A 198 13.39 13.06 14.22
CA GLU A 198 14.10 11.78 14.23
C GLU A 198 13.50 10.77 13.25
N THR A 199 12.18 10.61 13.23
CA THR A 199 11.46 9.72 12.30
C THR A 199 11.62 10.21 10.87
N LEU A 200 11.63 11.53 10.63
CA LEU A 200 11.84 12.07 9.29
C LEU A 200 13.26 11.79 8.78
N LYS A 201 14.31 12.03 9.59
CA LYS A 201 15.70 11.70 9.24
C LYS A 201 15.88 10.22 8.94
N ALA A 202 15.30 9.38 9.80
CA ALA A 202 15.26 7.94 9.64
C ALA A 202 14.59 7.50 8.34
N GLY A 203 13.40 8.03 8.06
CA GLY A 203 12.65 7.75 6.84
C GLY A 203 13.39 8.22 5.59
N LEU A 204 14.08 9.37 5.63
CA LEU A 204 14.93 9.84 4.53
C LEU A 204 16.14 8.94 4.29
N ALA A 205 16.78 8.43 5.34
CA ALA A 205 17.87 7.45 5.20
C ALA A 205 17.38 6.16 4.54
N LEU A 206 16.20 5.66 4.94
CA LEU A 206 15.54 4.51 4.30
C LEU A 206 15.10 4.81 2.86
N ALA A 207 14.73 6.05 2.56
CA ALA A 207 14.36 6.49 1.22
C ALA A 207 15.53 6.31 0.23
N LEU A 208 16.78 6.46 0.67
CA LEU A 208 17.97 6.21 -0.17
C LEU A 208 18.11 4.74 -0.59
N VAL A 209 17.57 3.80 0.20
CA VAL A 209 17.57 2.36 -0.12
C VAL A 209 16.43 1.99 -1.08
N SER A 210 15.40 2.83 -1.17
CA SER A 210 14.17 2.55 -1.92
C SER A 210 14.38 2.29 -3.42
N PRO A 211 15.28 3.01 -4.13
CA PRO A 211 15.59 2.72 -5.54
C PRO A 211 16.12 1.30 -5.76
N VAL A 212 16.85 0.73 -4.79
CA VAL A 212 17.39 -0.64 -4.91
C VAL A 212 16.26 -1.66 -4.94
N GLY A 213 15.30 -1.56 -4.00
CA GLY A 213 14.12 -2.42 -3.98
C GLY A 213 13.29 -2.29 -5.27
N TYR A 214 13.11 -1.05 -5.75
CA TYR A 214 12.39 -0.79 -6.99
C TYR A 214 13.07 -1.41 -8.21
N TRP A 215 14.39 -1.23 -8.33
CA TRP A 215 15.19 -1.80 -9.41
C TRP A 215 15.20 -3.34 -9.37
N LEU A 216 15.35 -3.93 -8.18
CA LEU A 216 15.23 -5.38 -8.01
C LEU A 216 13.89 -5.87 -8.52
N GLY A 217 12.79 -5.20 -8.15
CA GLY A 217 11.48 -5.53 -8.67
C GLY A 217 11.37 -5.46 -10.20
N LEU A 218 11.89 -4.38 -10.82
CA LEU A 218 11.91 -4.24 -12.29
C LEU A 218 12.69 -5.37 -12.96
N ARG A 219 13.85 -5.75 -12.40
CA ARG A 219 14.69 -6.81 -12.95
C ARG A 219 14.02 -8.17 -12.77
N SER A 220 13.42 -8.39 -11.62
CA SER A 220 12.82 -9.66 -11.25
C SER A 220 11.45 -9.91 -11.85
N LEU A 221 10.82 -8.93 -12.53
CA LEU A 221 9.68 -9.19 -13.43
C LEU A 221 9.97 -10.28 -14.48
N ARG A 222 11.25 -10.51 -14.82
CA ARG A 222 11.70 -11.57 -15.73
C ARG A 222 11.98 -12.92 -15.06
N TRP A 223 11.98 -12.97 -13.72
CA TRP A 223 12.43 -14.12 -12.93
C TRP A 223 11.34 -14.62 -11.95
N PHE A 224 10.42 -13.76 -11.53
CA PHE A 224 9.35 -14.05 -10.56
C PHE A 224 8.06 -14.56 -11.24
N ASP A 225 8.17 -15.70 -11.92
CA ASP A 225 7.02 -16.54 -12.24
C ASP A 225 6.81 -17.66 -11.19
N GLY A 226 7.54 -17.62 -10.07
CA GLY A 226 7.52 -18.69 -9.07
C GLY A 226 6.34 -18.62 -8.08
N PRO A 227 5.42 -19.62 -8.05
CA PRO A 227 4.35 -19.72 -7.05
C PRO A 227 4.85 -19.85 -5.61
N ARG A 228 6.14 -20.19 -5.41
CA ARG A 228 6.76 -20.33 -4.09
C ARG A 228 7.08 -18.98 -3.46
N PHE A 229 7.57 -18.01 -4.24
CA PHE A 229 7.89 -16.67 -3.75
C PHE A 229 6.63 -15.96 -3.24
N TYR A 230 5.55 -16.01 -4.02
CA TYR A 230 4.26 -15.46 -3.62
C TYR A 230 3.72 -16.10 -2.34
N ARG A 231 3.83 -17.43 -2.21
CA ARG A 231 3.42 -18.14 -1.00
C ARG A 231 4.21 -17.73 0.25
N VAL A 232 5.53 -17.51 0.14
CA VAL A 232 6.34 -17.04 1.28
C VAL A 232 5.88 -15.66 1.75
N ILE A 233 5.65 -14.75 0.80
CA ILE A 233 5.17 -13.39 1.09
C ILE A 233 3.76 -13.42 1.72
N GLU A 234 2.85 -14.20 1.14
CA GLU A 234 1.49 -14.38 1.68
C GLU A 234 1.51 -14.98 3.09
N LEU A 235 2.38 -15.97 3.34
CA LEU A 235 2.54 -16.57 4.65
C LEU A 235 3.10 -15.57 5.66
N ALA A 236 4.12 -14.79 5.30
CA ALA A 236 4.65 -13.73 6.15
C ALA A 236 3.56 -12.69 6.50
N LEU A 237 2.68 -12.37 5.55
CA LEU A 237 1.58 -11.43 5.76
C LEU A 237 0.52 -12.00 6.68
N LEU A 238 0.17 -13.27 6.47
CA LEU A 238 -0.78 -13.96 7.32
C LEU A 238 -0.26 -14.04 8.76
N LEU A 239 1.00 -14.44 8.95
CA LEU A 239 1.60 -14.57 10.28
C LEU A 239 1.75 -13.22 11.00
N SER A 240 2.26 -12.19 10.30
CA SER A 240 2.33 -10.84 10.86
C SER A 240 0.94 -10.28 11.17
N GLY A 241 -0.04 -10.56 10.32
CA GLY A 241 -1.43 -10.17 10.52
C GLY A 241 -2.05 -10.82 11.75
N LEU A 242 -1.91 -12.15 11.89
CA LEU A 242 -2.39 -12.90 13.05
C LEU A 242 -1.74 -12.43 14.35
N LYS A 243 -0.43 -12.17 14.34
CA LYS A 243 0.29 -11.60 15.48
C LYS A 243 -0.27 -10.23 15.87
N LEU A 244 -0.51 -9.35 14.90
CA LEU A 244 -1.06 -8.02 15.16
C LEU A 244 -2.51 -8.05 15.66
N ILE A 245 -3.32 -9.02 15.22
CA ILE A 245 -4.65 -9.27 15.80
C ILE A 245 -4.50 -9.67 17.27
N TRP A 246 -3.63 -10.64 17.55
CA TRP A 246 -3.38 -11.09 18.92
C TRP A 246 -2.90 -9.96 19.84
N ASP A 247 -1.98 -9.12 19.37
CA ASP A 247 -1.49 -7.94 20.10
C ASP A 247 -2.54 -6.82 20.28
N GLY A 248 -3.60 -6.83 19.46
CA GLY A 248 -4.62 -5.78 19.39
C GLY A 248 -5.94 -6.13 20.07
N CYS A 249 -6.11 -7.39 20.49
CA CYS A 249 -7.21 -7.89 21.32
C CYS A 249 -6.82 -7.82 22.79
#